data_AF-A0A8S2XYM2-F1
#
_entry.id   AF-A0A8S2XYM2-F1
#
_cell.length_a   1.000
_cell.length_b   1.000
_cell.length_c   1.000
_cell.angle_alpha   90.00
_cell.angle_beta   90.00
_cell.angle_gamma   90.00
#
_symmetry.space_group_name_H-M   'P 1'
#
loop_
_entity.id
_entity.type
_entity.pdbx_description
1 polymer ?
#
loop_
_entity_poly.entity_id
_entity_poly.type
_entity_poly.pdbx_seq_one_letter_code
_entity_poly.pdbx_strand_id
1 'polypeptide(L)' 'VNHSPSFTTDSKLDREIKDALIYDTLLLLNMPAADKRRFIEEEKRRAKERLFQKINKKDNKYREEQEDL' A
#
# COMPACT_ATOMS: atom_id res chain seq x y z
N VAL A 1 -26.51 -6.20 -5.91
CA VAL A 1 -25.58 -6.43 -4.78
C VAL A 1 -25.54 -5.16 -3.95
N ASN A 2 -25.52 -5.26 -2.62
CA ASN A 2 -25.43 -4.08 -1.76
C ASN A 2 -23.97 -3.70 -1.53
N HIS A 3 -23.53 -2.56 -2.09
CA HIS A 3 -22.17 -2.05 -1.95
C HIS A 3 -21.97 -1.15 -0.72
N SER A 4 -23.07 -0.76 -0.06
CA SER A 4 -23.07 0.05 1.15
C SER A 4 -24.04 -0.56 2.17
N PRO A 5 -23.73 -1.75 2.71
CA PRO A 5 -24.54 -2.38 3.74
C PRO A 5 -24.59 -1.50 5.01
N SER A 6 -25.72 -1.51 5.70
CA SER A 6 -25.93 -0.72 6.92
C SER A 6 -25.20 -1.31 8.13
N PHE A 7 -24.48 -0.46 8.85
CA PHE A 7 -23.81 -0.79 10.11
C PHE A 7 -24.52 -0.24 11.35
N THR A 8 -25.75 0.27 11.23
CA THR A 8 -26.54 0.70 12.41
C THR A 8 -26.79 -0.49 13.34
N THR A 9 -26.65 -0.30 14.65
CA THR A 9 -26.85 -1.35 15.66
C THR A 9 -28.06 -1.04 16.55
N ASP A 10 -29.26 -1.24 16.01
CA ASP A 10 -30.52 -0.92 16.71
C ASP A 10 -30.90 -2.02 17.72
N SER A 11 -30.32 -3.22 17.59
CA SER A 11 -30.50 -4.34 18.52
C SER A 11 -29.16 -4.88 19.05
N LYS A 12 -29.24 -5.66 20.13
CA LYS A 12 -28.07 -6.36 20.68
C LYS A 12 -27.46 -7.35 19.67
N LEU A 13 -28.32 -8.02 18.89
CA LEU A 13 -27.89 -8.97 17.86
C LEU A 13 -27.14 -8.26 16.73
N ASP A 14 -27.62 -7.08 16.29
CA ASP A 14 -26.90 -6.27 15.29
C ASP A 14 -25.49 -5.97 15.75
N ARG A 15 -25.34 -5.56 17.02
CA ARG A 15 -24.04 -5.23 17.60
C ARG A 15 -23.12 -6.44 17.64
N GLU A 16 -23.60 -7.58 18.15
CA GLU A 16 -22.80 -8.82 18.24
C GLU A 16 -22.27 -9.27 16.88
N ILE A 17 -23.08 -9.14 15.82
CA ILE A 17 -22.68 -9.57 14.47
C ILE A 17 -21.79 -8.50 13.80
N LYS A 18 -22.21 -7.24 13.81
CA LYS A 18 -21.56 -6.18 13.02
C LYS A 18 -20.21 -5.77 13.61
N ASP A 19 -20.08 -5.74 14.94
CA ASP A 19 -18.81 -5.41 15.60
C ASP A 19 -17.76 -6.48 15.29
N ALA A 20 -18.13 -7.76 15.42
CA ALA A 20 -17.25 -8.88 15.09
C ALA A 20 -16.83 -8.85 13.61
N LEU A 21 -17.79 -8.64 12.70
CA LEU A 21 -17.51 -8.53 11.26
C LEU A 21 -16.52 -7.40 10.95
N ILE A 22 -16.73 -6.20 11.52
CA ILE A 22 -15.83 -5.05 11.30
C ILE A 22 -14.44 -5.37 11.86
N TYR A 23 -14.37 -5.91 13.08
CA TYR A 23 -13.11 -6.25 13.73
C TYR A 23 -12.31 -7.27 12.92
N ASP A 24 -12.93 -8.38 12.54
CA ASP A 24 -12.31 -9.43 11.75
C ASP A 24 -11.88 -8.91 10.38
N THR A 25 -12.68 -8.05 9.75
CA THR A 25 -12.31 -7.43 8.47
C THR A 25 -11.06 -6.55 8.60
N LEU A 26 -10.95 -5.75 9.67
CA LEU A 26 -9.77 -4.92 9.91
C LEU A 26 -8.52 -5.75 10.20
N LEU A 27 -8.67 -6.88 10.90
CA LEU A 27 -7.60 -7.85 11.09
C LEU A 27 -7.17 -8.49 9.77
N LEU A 28 -8.12 -8.92 8.93
CA LEU A 28 -7.86 -9.54 7.63
C LEU A 28 -7.18 -8.60 6.64
N LEU A 29 -7.53 -7.31 6.67
CA LEU A 29 -6.84 -6.29 5.87
C LEU A 29 -5.38 -6.12 6.27
N ASN A 30 -4.96 -6.69 7.42
CA ASN A 30 -3.60 -6.68 7.93
C ASN A 30 -2.98 -5.29 7.80
N MET A 31 -3.72 -4.28 8.25
CA MET A 31 -3.29 -2.90 8.27
C MET A 31 -2.56 -2.70 9.60
N PRO A 32 -1.22 -2.86 9.68
CA PRO A 32 -0.50 -2.44 10.87
C PRO A 32 -0.89 -0.98 11.13
N ALA A 33 -1.08 -0.60 12.40
CA ALA A 33 -1.29 0.79 12.78
C ALA A 33 -0.24 1.60 12.03
N ALA A 34 -0.68 2.34 11.00
CA ALA A 34 0.21 2.74 9.95
C ALA A 34 1.30 3.59 10.58
N ASP A 35 2.53 3.07 10.65
CA ASP A 35 3.66 3.88 11.05
C ASP A 35 3.86 4.85 9.88
N LYS A 36 3.16 5.98 9.96
CA LYS A 36 3.11 7.01 8.93
C LYS A 36 4.52 7.37 8.48
N ARG A 37 5.49 7.32 9.40
CA ARG A 37 6.90 7.52 9.09
C ARG A 37 7.43 6.42 8.18
N ARG A 38 7.26 5.14 8.52
CA ARG A 38 7.67 4.01 7.64
C ARG A 38 7.02 4.09 6.27
N PHE A 39 5.72 4.39 6.19
CA PHE A 39 5.04 4.54 4.91
C PHE A 39 5.66 5.65 4.05
N ILE A 40 5.91 6.83 4.65
CA ILE A 40 6.54 7.96 3.96
C ILE A 40 7.98 7.63 3.54
N GLU A 41 8.74 6.94 4.38
CA GLU A 41 10.13 6.53 4.09
C GLU A 41 10.17 5.51 2.95
N GLU A 42 9.27 4.51 2.97
CA GLU A 42 9.13 3.49 1.93
C GLU A 42 8.77 4.13 0.58
N GLU A 43 7.82 5.06 0.57
CA GLU A 43 7.42 5.77 -0.64
C GLU A 43 8.54 6.68 -1.18
N LYS A 44 9.28 7.37 -0.30
CA LYS A 44 10.47 8.14 -0.69
C LYS A 44 11.56 7.23 -1.27
N ARG A 45 11.81 6.06 -0.67
CA ARG A 45 12.76 5.06 -1.16
C ARG A 45 12.37 4.59 -2.56
N ARG A 46 11.12 4.19 -2.76
CA ARG A 46 10.58 3.76 -4.06
C ARG A 46 10.67 4.87 -5.12
N ALA A 47 10.42 6.12 -4.75
CA ALA A 47 10.57 7.25 -5.66
C ALA A 47 12.04 7.45 -6.08
N LYS A 48 12.99 7.38 -5.14
CA LYS A 48 14.43 7.45 -5.42
C LYS A 48 14.87 6.31 -6.33
N GLU A 49 14.46 5.07 -6.06
CA GLU A 49 14.79 3.92 -6.89
C GLU A 49 14.31 4.09 -8.33
N ARG A 50 13.08 4.57 -8.53
CA ARG A 50 12.56 4.85 -9.89
C ARG A 50 13.38 5.92 -10.61
N LEU A 51 13.90 6.92 -9.90
CA LEU A 51 14.73 7.97 -10.48
C LEU A 51 16.12 7.42 -10.84
N PHE A 52 16.81 6.78 -9.89
CA PHE A 52 18.16 6.28 -10.09
C PHE A 52 18.24 5.06 -11.02
N GLN A 53 17.22 4.18 -11.05
CA GLN A 53 17.16 3.11 -12.05
C GLN A 53 17.07 3.66 -13.48
N LYS A 54 16.38 4.79 -13.69
CA LYS A 54 16.33 5.44 -15.02
C LYS A 54 17.67 6.08 -15.39
N ILE A 55 18.36 6.67 -14.42
CA ILE A 55 19.68 7.28 -14.63
C ILE A 55 20.71 6.19 -14.94
N ASN A 56 20.81 5.16 -14.10
CA ASN A 56 21.76 4.06 -14.30
C ASN A 56 21.53 3.31 -15.62
N LYS A 57 20.27 3.16 -16.08
CA LYS A 57 19.98 2.58 -17.40
C LYS A 57 20.46 3.45 -18.57
N LYS A 58 20.39 4.78 -18.44
CA LYS A 58 20.94 5.69 -19.44
C LYS A 58 22.46 5.63 -19.45
N ASP A 59 23.08 5.69 -18.27
CA ASP A 59 24.54 5.67 -18.15
C ASP A 59 25.15 4.36 -18.66
N ASN A 60 24.54 3.20 -18.37
CA ASN A 60 24.97 1.93 -18.96
C ASN A 60 24.84 1.92 -20.49
N LYS A 61 23.74 2.45 -21.03
CA LYS A 61 23.55 2.50 -22.48
C LYS A 61 24.60 3.41 -23.16
N TYR A 62 24.91 4.55 -22.55
CA TYR A 62 25.99 5.42 -23.04
C TYR A 62 27.36 4.74 -22.98
N ARG A 63 27.63 3.93 -21.94
CA ARG A 63 28.90 3.19 -21.83
C ARG A 63 29.02 2.08 -22.87
N GLU A 64 27.95 1.30 -23.09
CA GLU A 64 27.90 0.27 -24.14
C GLU A 64 28.12 0.90 -25.53
N GLU A 65 27.46 2.02 -25.84
CA GLU A 65 27.63 2.74 -27.12
C GLU A 65 29.05 3.32 -27.34
N GLN A 66 29.84 3.53 -26.28
CA GLN A 66 31.24 4.00 -26.37
C GLN A 66 32.25 2.86 -26.47
N GLU A 67 31.91 1.65 -25.99
CA GLU A 67 32.75 0.46 -26.12
C GLU A 67 32.61 -0.21 -27.50
N ASP A 68 31.53 0.06 -28.23
CA ASP A 68 31.25 -0.43 -29.60
C ASP A 68 31.85 0.46 -30.74
N LEU A 69 32.62 1.51 -30.41
CA LEU A 69 33.32 2.43 -31.33
C LEU A 69 34.83 2.19 -31.35
#